data_AF-A0A839IWQ7-F1
#
_entry.id   AF-A0A839IWQ7-F1
#
_cell.length_a   1.000
_cell.length_b   1.000
_cell.length_c   1.000
_cell.angle_alpha   90.00
_cell.angle_beta   90.00
_cell.angle_gamma   90.00
#
_symmetry.space_group_name_H-M   'P 1'
#
loop_
_entity.id
_entity.type
_entity.pdbx_description
1 polymer ?
#
loop_
_entity_poly.entity_id
_entity_poly.type
_entity_poly.pdbx_seq_one_letter_code
_entity_poly.pdbx_strand_id
1 'polypeptide(L)'
;MIRNIAYILLLSTLPAASYGYFDNNDRFLNWAEFEYPDLFPGQEETQTENGWTYRFYPDTKIYLGIDESSKVYIQGGRYGEEPVEIGWRAHYKDQYQEYYKTHSCRPDFISKEEIYKYHAQLREQAGMIRMQRADYLENAAQKHSDYLIANDTTGHTEERYSPQFTGKTAANRAMHTGGQSNQVSEVISYSRTLKSSIDRLFSGIYHRFIMLSFRMNSIGTGYSVKENQCGHNLVINYSNSFINHLCSYDSYKGGTSYSGICAVESRKVGEREFKEAKNQVLKENPAFIIWPHANSIDIPVNFTGEKPDPLPNYDKTGYPVSIAFNPYYFPIPPDIISFQLFDDQGLLIDEVIRIDQYTDVNNKLDSHEFAFFPIEELQYDSEYRAELVYELDGDHSIVSWKFKTRSK
;
A
#
# COMPACT_ATOMS: atom_id res chain seq x y z
N MET A 1 -75.97 -12.04 24.95
CA MET A 1 -75.27 -11.21 23.94
C MET A 1 -73.82 -11.68 23.93
N ILE A 2 -73.35 -12.11 22.76
CA ILE A 2 -72.16 -12.95 22.50
C ILE A 2 -70.85 -12.21 22.84
N ARG A 3 -69.87 -12.86 23.50
CA ARG A 3 -68.47 -12.99 22.99
C ARG A 3 -67.53 -13.79 23.91
N ASN A 4 -66.94 -14.81 23.28
CA ASN A 4 -65.74 -15.56 23.67
C ASN A 4 -64.52 -14.65 23.83
N ILE A 5 -63.63 -14.96 24.78
CA ILE A 5 -62.20 -14.66 24.70
C ILE A 5 -61.44 -15.92 25.10
N ALA A 6 -60.86 -16.58 24.10
CA ALA A 6 -59.93 -17.69 24.24
C ALA A 6 -58.51 -17.16 24.00
N TYR A 7 -57.56 -17.61 24.82
CA TYR A 7 -56.14 -17.36 24.69
C TYR A 7 -55.61 -17.82 23.32
N ILE A 8 -54.93 -16.94 22.58
CA ILE A 8 -54.10 -17.29 21.43
C ILE A 8 -52.74 -16.60 21.59
N LEU A 9 -51.69 -17.42 21.59
CA LEU A 9 -50.28 -17.05 21.47
C LEU A 9 -50.06 -16.15 20.25
N LEU A 10 -49.59 -14.93 20.46
CA LEU A 10 -49.00 -14.11 19.41
C LEU A 10 -47.48 -14.30 19.41
N LEU A 11 -47.03 -15.28 18.64
CA LEU A 11 -45.70 -15.28 18.05
C LEU A 11 -45.60 -14.03 17.17
N SER A 12 -44.81 -13.05 17.60
CA SER A 12 -44.41 -11.93 16.76
C SER A 12 -43.53 -12.46 15.62
N THR A 13 -44.10 -12.61 14.43
CA THR A 13 -43.32 -12.74 13.20
C THR A 13 -42.61 -11.42 12.95
N LEU A 14 -41.31 -11.37 13.22
CA LEU A 14 -40.46 -10.33 12.64
C LEU A 14 -40.57 -10.47 11.12
N PRO A 15 -40.77 -9.38 10.36
CA PRO A 15 -40.61 -9.45 8.92
C PRO A 15 -39.16 -9.82 8.64
N ALA A 16 -38.95 -10.87 7.84
CA ALA A 16 -37.65 -11.15 7.27
C ALA A 16 -37.16 -9.87 6.59
N ALA A 17 -36.13 -9.24 7.17
CA ALA A 17 -35.46 -8.13 6.53
C ALA A 17 -34.96 -8.66 5.19
N SER A 18 -35.53 -8.17 4.09
CA SER A 18 -34.99 -8.39 2.77
C SER A 18 -33.63 -7.70 2.73
N TYR A 19 -32.56 -8.45 3.01
CA TYR A 19 -31.22 -8.05 2.64
C TYR A 19 -31.24 -7.84 1.12
N GLY A 20 -31.26 -6.58 0.68
CA GLY A 20 -31.14 -6.21 -0.72
C GLY A 20 -29.78 -6.64 -1.22
N TYR A 21 -29.68 -7.86 -1.71
CA TYR A 21 -28.53 -8.42 -2.39
C TYR A 21 -28.38 -7.68 -3.73
N PHE A 22 -27.63 -6.59 -3.76
CA PHE A 22 -27.28 -5.92 -5.01
C PHE A 22 -26.25 -6.80 -5.76
N ASP A 23 -26.69 -7.34 -6.89
CA ASP A 23 -25.95 -8.13 -7.86
C ASP A 23 -25.26 -7.19 -8.85
N ASN A 24 -23.97 -6.86 -8.62
CA ASN A 24 -23.20 -5.97 -9.48
C ASN A 24 -22.18 -6.75 -10.35
N ASN A 25 -21.75 -6.12 -11.45
CA ASN A 25 -20.80 -6.70 -12.40
C ASN A 25 -19.47 -7.11 -11.74
N ASP A 26 -19.01 -6.35 -10.74
CA ASP A 26 -17.77 -6.63 -10.02
C ASP A 26 -17.79 -7.96 -9.28
N ARG A 27 -18.92 -8.33 -8.66
CA ARG A 27 -19.08 -9.63 -7.99
C ARG A 27 -18.99 -10.80 -8.96
N PHE A 28 -19.53 -10.64 -10.16
CA PHE A 28 -19.37 -11.65 -11.20
C PHE A 28 -17.90 -11.80 -11.61
N LEU A 29 -17.21 -10.68 -11.87
CA LEU A 29 -15.79 -10.70 -12.26
C LEU A 29 -14.91 -11.31 -11.16
N ASN A 30 -15.16 -10.96 -9.90
CA ASN A 30 -14.47 -11.53 -8.73
C ASN A 30 -14.69 -13.05 -8.60
N TRP A 31 -15.92 -13.52 -8.84
CA TRP A 31 -16.22 -14.95 -8.85
C TRP A 31 -15.53 -15.67 -10.01
N ALA A 32 -15.51 -15.05 -11.21
CA ALA A 32 -14.86 -15.65 -12.37
C ALA A 32 -13.36 -15.85 -12.16
N GLU A 33 -12.66 -14.90 -11.54
CA GLU A 33 -11.25 -15.04 -11.14
C GLU A 33 -11.01 -16.24 -10.22
N PHE A 34 -11.92 -16.46 -9.27
CA PHE A 34 -11.82 -17.58 -8.34
C PHE A 34 -12.13 -18.92 -9.01
N GLU A 35 -13.19 -18.97 -9.81
CA GLU A 35 -13.66 -20.19 -10.45
C GLU A 35 -12.76 -20.64 -11.61
N TYR A 36 -12.15 -19.68 -12.30
CA TYR A 36 -11.35 -19.92 -13.50
C TYR A 36 -9.95 -19.25 -13.42
N PRO A 37 -9.13 -19.60 -12.40
CA PRO A 37 -7.83 -18.96 -12.17
C PRO A 37 -6.83 -19.17 -13.31
N ASP A 38 -6.97 -20.24 -14.09
CA ASP A 38 -6.15 -20.49 -15.28
C ASP A 38 -6.43 -19.49 -16.42
N LEU A 39 -7.62 -18.87 -16.43
CA LEU A 39 -8.04 -17.90 -17.44
C LEU A 39 -7.92 -16.47 -16.95
N PHE A 40 -8.23 -16.26 -15.67
CA PHE A 40 -8.30 -14.98 -15.02
C PHE A 40 -7.37 -15.01 -13.78
N PRO A 41 -6.04 -15.13 -14.00
CA PRO A 41 -5.09 -15.21 -12.89
C PRO A 41 -4.97 -13.87 -12.18
N GLY A 42 -4.96 -13.92 -10.85
CA GLY A 42 -4.89 -12.71 -10.03
C GLY A 42 -6.18 -11.89 -10.06
N GLN A 43 -6.18 -10.80 -9.29
CA GLN A 43 -7.27 -9.83 -9.34
C GLN A 43 -6.81 -8.58 -10.07
N GLU A 44 -7.58 -8.19 -11.08
CA GLU A 44 -7.29 -7.02 -11.92
C GLU A 44 -8.23 -5.85 -11.62
N GLU A 45 -7.81 -4.63 -11.97
CA GLU A 45 -8.62 -3.43 -11.76
C GLU A 45 -9.86 -3.47 -12.67
N THR A 46 -11.04 -3.28 -12.08
CA THR A 46 -12.29 -3.17 -12.84
C THR A 46 -12.34 -1.84 -13.58
N GLN A 47 -12.38 -1.93 -14.90
CA GLN A 47 -12.53 -0.79 -15.79
C GLN A 47 -13.99 -0.65 -16.22
N THR A 48 -14.42 0.59 -16.46
CA THR A 48 -15.76 0.87 -16.99
C THR A 48 -15.66 1.90 -18.10
N GLU A 49 -16.04 1.52 -19.32
CA GLU A 49 -15.94 2.36 -20.50
C GLU A 49 -17.04 2.03 -21.52
N ASN A 50 -17.70 3.05 -22.10
CA ASN A 50 -18.68 2.88 -23.17
C ASN A 50 -19.78 1.82 -22.89
N GLY A 51 -20.26 1.74 -21.65
CA GLY A 51 -21.30 0.77 -21.24
C GLY A 51 -20.77 -0.62 -20.88
N TRP A 52 -19.46 -0.85 -20.97
CA TRP A 52 -18.80 -2.08 -20.55
C TRP A 52 -18.26 -2.00 -19.13
N THR A 53 -18.32 -3.10 -18.40
CA THR A 53 -17.56 -3.34 -17.17
C THR A 53 -16.63 -4.52 -17.41
N TYR A 54 -15.31 -4.34 -17.34
CA TYR A 54 -14.36 -5.38 -17.73
C TYR A 54 -13.08 -5.38 -16.91
N ARG A 55 -12.33 -6.47 -17.01
CA ARG A 55 -10.96 -6.63 -16.48
C ARG A 55 -10.06 -7.21 -17.56
N PHE A 56 -8.82 -6.72 -17.61
CA PHE A 56 -7.77 -7.26 -18.46
C PHE A 56 -6.77 -8.01 -17.59
N TYR A 57 -6.49 -9.27 -17.94
CA TYR A 57 -5.55 -10.15 -17.24
C TYR A 57 -4.25 -10.23 -18.03
N PRO A 58 -3.17 -9.54 -17.61
CA PRO A 58 -1.94 -9.43 -18.39
C PRO A 58 -1.27 -10.77 -18.67
N ASP A 59 -1.31 -11.69 -17.71
CA ASP A 59 -0.64 -13.00 -17.80
C ASP A 59 -1.24 -13.89 -18.89
N THR A 60 -2.57 -13.84 -19.05
CA THR A 60 -3.31 -14.62 -20.08
C THR A 60 -3.63 -13.80 -21.32
N LYS A 61 -3.45 -12.48 -21.26
CA LYS A 61 -3.84 -11.49 -22.28
C LYS A 61 -5.33 -11.56 -22.62
N ILE A 62 -6.16 -11.88 -21.63
CA ILE A 62 -7.61 -12.04 -21.76
C ILE A 62 -8.32 -10.83 -21.16
N TYR A 63 -9.36 -10.35 -21.83
CA TYR A 63 -10.39 -9.49 -21.26
C TYR A 63 -11.60 -10.34 -20.87
N LEU A 64 -12.12 -10.13 -19.66
CA LEU A 64 -13.45 -10.58 -19.27
C LEU A 64 -14.33 -9.35 -19.10
N GLY A 65 -15.40 -9.24 -19.89
CA GLY A 65 -16.26 -8.07 -19.94
C GLY A 65 -17.73 -8.39 -19.79
N ILE A 66 -18.48 -7.44 -19.26
CA ILE A 66 -19.94 -7.46 -19.19
C ILE A 66 -20.45 -6.19 -19.87
N ASP A 67 -21.36 -6.32 -20.81
CA ASP A 67 -21.97 -5.16 -21.50
C ASP A 67 -23.16 -4.56 -20.70
N GLU A 68 -23.74 -3.48 -21.23
CA GLU A 68 -24.90 -2.79 -20.64
C GLU A 68 -26.16 -3.68 -20.57
N SER A 69 -26.23 -4.72 -21.41
CA SER A 69 -27.30 -5.71 -21.43
C SER A 69 -27.06 -6.87 -20.46
N SER A 70 -25.98 -6.85 -19.67
CA SER A 70 -25.54 -7.94 -18.78
C SER A 70 -25.12 -9.23 -19.50
N LYS A 71 -24.73 -9.14 -20.78
CA LYS A 71 -24.06 -10.23 -21.49
C LYS A 71 -22.58 -10.24 -21.15
N VAL A 72 -22.03 -11.43 -21.02
CA VAL A 72 -20.64 -11.68 -20.66
C VAL A 72 -19.86 -12.04 -21.92
N TYR A 73 -18.68 -11.45 -22.05
CA TYR A 73 -17.78 -11.62 -23.18
C TYR A 73 -16.38 -11.97 -22.71
N ILE A 74 -15.69 -12.76 -23.51
CA ILE A 74 -14.25 -13.00 -23.38
C ILE A 74 -13.56 -12.58 -24.68
N GLN A 75 -12.41 -11.93 -24.56
CA GLN A 75 -11.63 -11.46 -25.71
C GLN A 75 -10.14 -11.64 -25.41
N GLY A 76 -9.31 -11.89 -26.41
CA GLY A 76 -7.85 -12.00 -26.25
C GLY A 76 -7.37 -13.41 -25.87
N GLY A 77 -6.05 -13.55 -25.70
CA GLY A 77 -5.39 -14.82 -25.45
C GLY A 77 -5.76 -15.90 -26.48
N ARG A 78 -6.17 -17.08 -26.01
CA ARG A 78 -6.60 -18.20 -26.87
C ARG A 78 -7.95 -18.00 -27.58
N TYR A 79 -8.66 -16.91 -27.30
CA TYR A 79 -10.00 -16.64 -27.80
C TYR A 79 -10.04 -15.67 -29.00
N GLY A 80 -8.88 -15.12 -29.40
CA GLY A 80 -8.75 -14.23 -30.55
C GLY A 80 -9.06 -12.76 -30.24
N GLU A 81 -8.91 -11.89 -31.25
CA GLU A 81 -9.00 -10.44 -31.07
C GLU A 81 -10.45 -9.92 -30.97
N GLU A 82 -11.43 -10.71 -31.38
CA GLU A 82 -12.85 -10.33 -31.36
C GLU A 82 -13.54 -10.80 -30.06
N PRO A 83 -14.42 -9.99 -29.45
CA PRO A 83 -15.20 -10.40 -28.30
C PRO A 83 -16.12 -11.59 -28.61
N VAL A 84 -15.99 -12.66 -27.83
CA VAL A 84 -16.84 -13.85 -27.90
C VAL A 84 -17.85 -13.81 -26.76
N GLU A 85 -19.15 -13.78 -27.09
CA GLU A 85 -20.23 -13.88 -26.10
C GLU A 85 -20.22 -15.28 -25.45
N ILE A 86 -20.06 -15.33 -24.13
CA ILE A 86 -20.03 -16.60 -23.37
C ILE A 86 -21.32 -16.85 -22.56
N GLY A 87 -22.24 -15.87 -22.56
CA GLY A 87 -23.58 -16.04 -22.00
C GLY A 87 -24.09 -14.80 -21.29
N TRP A 88 -25.14 -14.98 -20.49
CA TRP A 88 -25.72 -13.91 -19.68
C TRP A 88 -25.19 -14.00 -18.25
N ARG A 89 -24.87 -12.88 -17.62
CA ARG A 89 -24.44 -12.84 -16.21
C ARG A 89 -25.43 -13.54 -15.29
N ALA A 90 -26.72 -13.40 -15.59
CA ALA A 90 -27.81 -14.05 -14.85
C ALA A 90 -27.76 -15.58 -14.88
N HIS A 91 -27.14 -16.21 -15.90
CA HIS A 91 -26.99 -17.67 -15.95
C HIS A 91 -26.01 -18.20 -14.90
N TYR A 92 -25.09 -17.35 -14.45
CA TYR A 92 -24.09 -17.68 -13.43
C TYR A 92 -24.54 -17.26 -12.02
N LYS A 93 -25.76 -16.71 -11.91
CA LYS A 93 -26.29 -16.14 -10.67
C LYS A 93 -26.23 -17.08 -9.48
N ASP A 94 -26.70 -18.31 -9.65
CA ASP A 94 -26.72 -19.27 -8.55
C ASP A 94 -25.30 -19.69 -8.15
N GLN A 95 -24.37 -19.77 -9.11
CA GLN A 95 -22.97 -20.16 -8.88
C GLN A 95 -22.24 -19.10 -8.07
N TYR A 96 -22.24 -17.84 -8.51
CA TYR A 96 -21.54 -16.81 -7.73
C TYR A 96 -22.31 -16.46 -6.45
N GLN A 97 -23.65 -16.60 -6.39
CA GLN A 97 -24.38 -16.45 -5.12
C GLN A 97 -24.01 -17.54 -4.10
N GLU A 98 -23.86 -18.79 -4.52
CA GLU A 98 -23.39 -19.88 -3.66
C GLU A 98 -21.94 -19.68 -3.23
N TYR A 99 -21.07 -19.22 -4.14
CA TYR A 99 -19.72 -18.76 -3.81
C TYR A 99 -19.77 -17.76 -2.66
N TYR A 100 -20.57 -16.70 -2.73
CA TYR A 100 -20.64 -15.70 -1.65
C TYR A 100 -21.40 -16.15 -0.39
N LYS A 101 -22.15 -17.26 -0.40
CA LYS A 101 -22.73 -17.86 0.83
C LYS A 101 -21.68 -18.57 1.67
N THR A 102 -20.71 -19.20 1.02
CA THR A 102 -19.63 -19.99 1.66
C THR A 102 -18.31 -19.20 1.76
N HIS A 103 -18.14 -18.23 0.86
CA HIS A 103 -17.06 -17.25 0.77
C HIS A 103 -17.63 -15.85 0.99
N SER A 104 -18.42 -15.65 2.05
CA SER A 104 -18.65 -14.30 2.60
C SER A 104 -17.32 -13.55 2.56
N CYS A 105 -17.27 -12.25 2.24
CA CYS A 105 -16.06 -11.42 2.37
C CYS A 105 -15.60 -11.40 3.83
N ARG A 106 -15.17 -12.56 4.33
CA ARG A 106 -14.33 -12.81 5.46
C ARG A 106 -12.99 -12.57 4.82
N PRO A 107 -12.42 -11.37 4.98
CA PRO A 107 -10.98 -11.36 4.95
C PRO A 107 -10.51 -12.52 5.82
N ASP A 108 -9.46 -13.22 5.41
CA ASP A 108 -8.65 -13.95 6.38
C ASP A 108 -8.57 -13.03 7.59
N PHE A 109 -8.99 -13.51 8.77
CA PHE A 109 -9.04 -12.71 10.00
C PHE A 109 -7.60 -12.38 10.40
N ILE A 110 -6.95 -11.53 9.60
CA ILE A 110 -5.62 -11.01 9.80
C ILE A 110 -5.86 -9.90 10.80
N SER A 111 -5.55 -10.21 12.05
CA SER A 111 -5.54 -9.25 13.12
C SER A 111 -4.61 -8.09 12.77
N LYS A 112 -4.86 -6.90 13.31
CA LYS A 112 -3.86 -5.79 13.25
C LYS A 112 -2.48 -6.27 13.69
N GLU A 113 -2.43 -7.25 14.58
CA GLU A 113 -1.19 -7.87 15.05
C GLU A 113 -0.39 -8.56 13.93
N GLU A 114 -1.04 -9.21 12.97
CA GLU A 114 -0.35 -9.81 11.82
C GLU A 114 0.15 -8.76 10.83
N ILE A 115 -0.57 -7.65 10.65
CA ILE A 115 -0.05 -6.47 9.90
C ILE A 115 1.24 -5.98 10.55
N TYR A 116 1.21 -5.75 11.87
CA TYR A 116 2.38 -5.29 12.61
C TYR A 116 3.55 -6.29 12.56
N LYS A 117 3.27 -7.59 12.68
CA LYS A 117 4.30 -8.64 12.60
C LYS A 117 4.94 -8.69 11.22
N TYR A 118 4.15 -8.71 10.16
CA TYR A 118 4.69 -8.80 8.80
C TYR A 118 5.47 -7.54 8.42
N HIS A 119 4.94 -6.36 8.72
CA HIS A 119 5.65 -5.11 8.54
C HIS A 119 6.97 -5.05 9.34
N ALA A 120 6.96 -5.46 10.61
CA ALA A 120 8.16 -5.51 11.43
C ALA A 120 9.19 -6.49 10.87
N GLN A 121 8.76 -7.67 10.42
CA GLN A 121 9.63 -8.67 9.80
C GLN A 121 10.35 -8.10 8.57
N LEU A 122 9.62 -7.44 7.66
CA LEU A 122 10.22 -6.84 6.45
C LEU A 122 11.25 -5.74 6.79
N ARG A 123 10.96 -4.93 7.82
CA ARG A 123 11.90 -3.91 8.33
C ARG A 123 13.14 -4.52 8.96
N GLU A 124 12.97 -5.53 9.83
CA GLU A 124 14.06 -6.23 10.50
C GLU A 124 14.97 -6.94 9.48
N GLN A 125 14.39 -7.53 8.44
CA GLN A 125 15.14 -8.12 7.31
C GLN A 125 15.96 -7.10 6.51
N ALA A 126 15.50 -5.85 6.44
CA ALA A 126 16.26 -4.72 5.90
C ALA A 126 17.25 -4.10 6.91
N GLY A 127 17.40 -4.71 8.11
CA GLY A 127 18.30 -4.24 9.16
C GLY A 127 17.79 -3.05 9.98
N MET A 128 16.50 -2.70 9.85
CA MET A 128 15.91 -1.54 10.51
C MET A 128 15.39 -1.86 11.91
N ILE A 129 15.23 -0.81 12.71
CA ILE A 129 14.58 -0.93 14.03
C ILE A 129 13.10 -1.27 13.90
N ARG A 130 12.61 -1.99 14.91
CA ARG A 130 11.19 -2.20 15.13
C ARG A 130 10.53 -0.90 15.60
N MET A 131 9.38 -0.58 15.03
CA MET A 131 8.60 0.59 15.41
C MET A 131 7.71 0.31 16.64
N GLN A 132 7.51 1.34 17.46
CA GLN A 132 6.63 1.33 18.62
C GLN A 132 5.19 1.63 18.20
N ARG A 133 4.22 0.86 18.70
CA ARG A 133 2.80 1.16 18.44
C ARG A 133 2.38 2.42 19.18
N ALA A 134 1.59 3.27 18.51
CA ALA A 134 1.04 4.47 19.11
C ALA A 134 -0.48 4.59 18.87
N ASP A 135 -1.24 4.70 19.97
CA ASP A 135 -2.71 4.69 19.92
C ASP A 135 -3.30 5.83 19.09
N TYR A 136 -2.68 7.03 19.11
CA TYR A 136 -3.16 8.15 18.28
C TYR A 136 -2.97 7.87 16.78
N LEU A 137 -1.88 7.21 16.37
CA LEU A 137 -1.68 6.82 14.98
C LEU A 137 -2.68 5.74 14.56
N GLU A 138 -2.90 4.75 15.44
CA GLU A 138 -3.82 3.64 15.20
C GLU A 138 -5.27 4.13 15.08
N ASN A 139 -5.69 5.00 15.99
CA ASN A 139 -7.02 5.60 15.96
C ASN A 139 -7.19 6.50 14.73
N ALA A 140 -6.17 7.27 14.34
CA ALA A 140 -6.23 8.08 13.12
C ALA A 140 -6.31 7.22 11.85
N ALA A 141 -5.51 6.16 11.76
CA ALA A 141 -5.52 5.25 10.63
C ALA A 141 -6.86 4.52 10.51
N GLN A 142 -7.42 4.04 11.63
CA GLN A 142 -8.72 3.37 11.62
C GLN A 142 -9.84 4.31 11.18
N LYS A 143 -9.94 5.50 11.78
CA LYS A 143 -10.97 6.47 11.41
C LYS A 143 -10.84 6.92 9.95
N HIS A 144 -9.62 7.06 9.43
CA HIS A 144 -9.43 7.40 8.03
C HIS A 144 -9.87 6.27 7.10
N SER A 145 -9.52 5.03 7.44
CA SER A 145 -9.99 3.86 6.70
C SER A 145 -11.53 3.78 6.68
N ASP A 146 -12.18 4.03 7.82
CA ASP A 146 -13.64 4.03 7.93
C ASP A 146 -14.26 5.21 7.15
N TYR A 147 -13.61 6.37 7.14
CA TYR A 147 -13.96 7.52 6.30
C TYR A 147 -13.94 7.17 4.81
N LEU A 148 -12.88 6.49 4.33
CA LEU A 148 -12.77 6.11 2.93
C LEU A 148 -13.92 5.20 2.49
N ILE A 149 -14.34 4.26 3.36
CA ILE A 149 -15.50 3.40 3.10
C ILE A 149 -16.80 4.19 3.15
N ALA A 150 -17.01 5.00 4.18
CA ALA A 150 -18.26 5.74 4.38
C ALA A 150 -18.57 6.76 3.28
N ASN A 151 -17.54 7.20 2.56
CA ASN A 151 -17.64 8.20 1.51
C ASN A 151 -17.33 7.64 0.12
N ASP A 152 -17.18 6.32 -0.02
CA ASP A 152 -16.84 5.63 -1.26
C ASP A 152 -15.70 6.30 -2.03
N THR A 153 -14.61 6.62 -1.32
CA THR A 153 -13.50 7.42 -1.84
C THR A 153 -12.14 6.79 -1.53
N THR A 154 -11.09 7.31 -2.17
CA THR A 154 -9.70 6.88 -2.02
C THR A 154 -8.80 8.11 -1.91
N GLY A 155 -7.61 7.92 -1.32
CA GLY A 155 -6.57 8.94 -1.22
C GLY A 155 -6.30 9.38 0.21
N HIS A 156 -5.39 10.34 0.37
CA HIS A 156 -4.82 10.73 1.66
C HIS A 156 -5.59 11.84 2.41
N THR A 157 -6.60 12.42 1.77
CA THR A 157 -7.30 13.60 2.27
C THR A 157 -8.75 13.34 2.64
N GLU A 158 -9.22 14.02 3.67
CA GLU A 158 -10.64 14.07 4.01
C GLU A 158 -11.24 15.44 3.68
N GLU A 159 -12.50 15.42 3.23
CA GLU A 159 -13.26 16.61 2.90
C GLU A 159 -14.12 17.03 4.09
N ARG A 160 -14.11 18.34 4.36
CA ARG A 160 -14.85 18.90 5.49
C ARG A 160 -16.35 18.67 5.29
N TYR A 161 -17.04 18.29 6.37
CA TYR A 161 -18.48 18.00 6.44
C TYR A 161 -18.91 16.65 5.86
N SER A 162 -17.98 15.86 5.31
CA SER A 162 -18.26 14.47 4.93
C SER A 162 -18.45 13.58 6.16
N PRO A 163 -19.30 12.52 6.07
CA PRO A 163 -19.40 11.48 7.10
C PRO A 163 -18.04 11.02 7.61
N GLN A 164 -17.92 10.85 8.93
CA GLN A 164 -16.70 10.40 9.61
C GLN A 164 -15.47 11.31 9.46
N PHE A 165 -15.63 12.57 9.02
CA PHE A 165 -14.52 13.52 8.96
C PHE A 165 -13.86 13.74 10.33
N THR A 166 -12.54 13.64 10.36
CA THR A 166 -11.69 13.84 11.54
C THR A 166 -10.54 14.81 11.29
N GLY A 167 -10.14 15.02 10.04
CA GLY A 167 -9.11 15.99 9.67
C GLY A 167 -8.66 15.84 8.23
N LYS A 168 -8.33 16.97 7.59
CA LYS A 168 -8.00 16.99 6.16
C LYS A 168 -6.76 16.16 5.81
N THR A 169 -5.68 16.27 6.58
CA THR A 169 -4.42 15.53 6.34
C THR A 169 -4.19 14.46 7.40
N ALA A 170 -3.31 13.48 7.12
CA ALA A 170 -2.90 12.47 8.10
C ALA A 170 -2.45 13.10 9.44
N ALA A 171 -1.70 14.20 9.37
CA ALA A 171 -1.33 14.98 10.55
C ALA A 171 -2.54 15.54 11.30
N ASN A 172 -3.53 16.14 10.61
CA ASN A 172 -4.74 16.64 11.28
C ASN A 172 -5.51 15.52 11.98
N ARG A 173 -5.63 14.35 11.35
CA ARG A 173 -6.32 13.18 11.93
C ARG A 173 -5.59 12.60 13.13
N ALA A 174 -4.26 12.52 13.07
CA ALA A 174 -3.43 12.10 14.19
C ALA A 174 -3.55 13.06 15.38
N MET A 175 -3.58 14.37 15.13
CA MET A 175 -3.76 15.37 16.19
C MET A 175 -5.18 15.34 16.77
N HIS A 176 -6.21 15.12 15.94
CA HIS A 176 -7.59 14.91 16.38
C HIS A 176 -7.74 13.71 17.34
N THR A 177 -6.85 12.72 17.23
CA THR A 177 -6.85 11.50 18.04
C THR A 177 -5.81 11.51 19.18
N GLY A 178 -5.22 12.68 19.48
CA GLY A 178 -4.35 12.89 20.63
C GLY A 178 -2.86 13.07 20.31
N GLY A 179 -2.46 12.97 19.04
CA GLY A 179 -1.11 13.29 18.59
C GLY A 179 -0.73 14.74 18.90
N GLN A 180 0.53 14.96 19.28
CA GLN A 180 1.05 16.26 19.70
C GLN A 180 1.89 16.92 18.60
N SER A 181 2.39 16.15 17.63
CA SER A 181 3.14 16.67 16.48
C SER A 181 2.33 16.56 15.20
N ASN A 182 2.59 17.49 14.27
CA ASN A 182 2.07 17.42 12.91
C ASN A 182 2.96 16.60 11.95
N GLN A 183 4.04 15.99 12.45
CA GLN A 183 4.97 15.18 11.66
C GLN A 183 4.44 13.75 11.54
N VAL A 184 3.57 13.52 10.56
CA VAL A 184 2.93 12.21 10.29
C VAL A 184 3.02 11.89 8.82
N SER A 185 3.53 10.69 8.51
CA SER A 185 3.52 10.12 7.16
C SER A 185 2.46 9.02 7.09
N GLU A 186 1.89 8.81 5.91
CA GLU A 186 0.82 7.85 5.69
C GLU A 186 1.06 7.08 4.39
N VAL A 187 0.78 5.79 4.43
CA VAL A 187 0.66 4.94 3.24
C VAL A 187 -0.72 4.29 3.24
N ILE A 188 -1.32 4.15 2.06
CA ILE A 188 -2.65 3.56 1.89
C ILE A 188 -2.60 2.52 0.78
N SER A 189 -3.25 1.39 1.00
CA SER A 189 -3.35 0.32 0.02
C SER A 189 -4.76 -0.22 -0.07
N TYR A 190 -5.16 -0.62 -1.27
CA TYR A 190 -6.45 -1.21 -1.57
C TYR A 190 -6.20 -2.61 -2.11
N SER A 191 -6.50 -3.66 -1.34
CA SER A 191 -6.25 -5.05 -1.76
C SER A 191 -7.13 -6.06 -1.03
N ARG A 192 -7.30 -7.27 -1.58
CA ARG A 192 -8.09 -8.36 -0.95
C ARG A 192 -7.53 -8.89 0.35
N THR A 193 -6.21 -8.89 0.50
CA THR A 193 -5.55 -9.39 1.70
C THR A 193 -4.63 -8.34 2.26
N LEU A 194 -4.52 -8.30 3.58
CA LEU A 194 -3.62 -7.37 4.26
C LEU A 194 -2.14 -7.66 3.93
N LYS A 195 -1.77 -8.92 3.65
CA LYS A 195 -0.43 -9.27 3.15
C LYS A 195 -0.17 -8.61 1.79
N SER A 196 -1.07 -8.79 0.83
CA SER A 196 -0.95 -8.16 -0.49
C SER A 196 -0.95 -6.63 -0.38
N SER A 197 -1.72 -6.06 0.55
CA SER A 197 -1.66 -4.62 0.83
C SER A 197 -0.25 -4.17 1.21
N ILE A 198 0.43 -4.89 2.11
CA ILE A 198 1.81 -4.58 2.52
C ILE A 198 2.79 -4.82 1.36
N ASP A 199 2.67 -5.94 0.63
CA ASP A 199 3.56 -6.26 -0.49
C ASP A 199 3.51 -5.19 -1.59
N ARG A 200 2.30 -4.70 -1.92
CA ARG A 200 2.10 -3.62 -2.88
C ARG A 200 2.74 -2.31 -2.42
N LEU A 201 2.62 -1.98 -1.14
CA LEU A 201 3.25 -0.78 -0.57
C LEU A 201 4.79 -0.89 -0.57
N PHE A 202 5.36 -2.08 -0.38
CA PHE A 202 6.80 -2.28 -0.57
C PHE A 202 7.22 -2.32 -2.04
N SER A 203 6.31 -2.62 -2.97
CA SER A 203 6.58 -2.53 -4.42
C SER A 203 6.70 -1.08 -4.88
N GLY A 204 5.76 -0.22 -4.46
CA GLY A 204 5.76 1.22 -4.70
C GLY A 204 6.99 1.92 -4.11
N ILE A 205 7.76 2.67 -4.89
CA ILE A 205 9.01 3.27 -4.42
C ILE A 205 8.77 4.40 -3.42
N TYR A 206 7.74 5.22 -3.62
CA TYR A 206 7.40 6.30 -2.70
C TYR A 206 6.86 5.75 -1.38
N HIS A 207 6.05 4.71 -1.46
CA HIS A 207 5.53 4.01 -0.29
C HIS A 207 6.65 3.29 0.47
N ARG A 208 7.53 2.57 -0.24
CA ARG A 208 8.69 1.85 0.32
C ARG A 208 9.59 2.78 1.12
N PHE A 209 9.96 3.95 0.59
CA PHE A 209 10.81 4.89 1.31
C PHE A 209 10.16 5.46 2.58
N ILE A 210 8.83 5.62 2.59
CA ILE A 210 8.09 5.96 3.82
C ILE A 210 8.17 4.80 4.82
N MET A 211 7.89 3.56 4.37
CA MET A 211 7.86 2.36 5.22
C MET A 211 9.24 1.97 5.78
N LEU A 212 10.30 2.32 5.05
CA LEU A 212 11.71 2.09 5.42
C LEU A 212 12.42 3.39 5.85
N SER A 213 11.68 4.42 6.27
CA SER A 213 12.29 5.69 6.67
C SER A 213 13.14 5.56 7.94
N PHE A 214 14.31 6.19 7.91
CA PHE A 214 15.20 6.35 9.07
C PHE A 214 14.69 7.34 10.12
N ARG A 215 13.65 8.12 9.80
CA ARG A 215 13.24 9.28 10.59
C ARG A 215 12.14 8.96 11.61
N MET A 216 11.52 7.78 11.51
CA MET A 216 10.30 7.41 12.23
C MET A 216 10.48 6.11 13.01
N ASN A 217 9.94 6.08 14.22
CA ASN A 217 9.99 4.93 15.12
C ASN A 217 8.64 4.60 15.76
N SER A 218 7.56 5.22 15.29
CA SER A 218 6.20 4.94 15.76
C SER A 218 5.28 4.59 14.60
N ILE A 219 4.36 3.66 14.84
CA ILE A 219 3.44 3.12 13.84
C ILE A 219 2.02 2.99 14.40
N GLY A 220 1.02 3.17 13.56
CA GLY A 220 -0.36 2.79 13.83
C GLY A 220 -1.09 2.37 12.56
N THR A 221 -1.92 1.34 12.63
CA THR A 221 -2.65 0.82 11.46
C THR A 221 -4.16 0.72 11.69
N GLY A 222 -4.90 0.94 10.61
CA GLY A 222 -6.34 0.76 10.56
C GLY A 222 -6.74 0.17 9.23
N TYR A 223 -7.79 -0.66 9.25
CA TYR A 223 -8.35 -1.17 8.01
C TYR A 223 -9.87 -1.30 8.12
N SER A 224 -10.52 -1.19 6.97
CA SER A 224 -11.97 -1.32 6.83
C SER A 224 -12.26 -2.15 5.60
N VAL A 225 -13.29 -2.99 5.67
CA VAL A 225 -13.65 -3.91 4.60
C VAL A 225 -14.69 -3.26 3.69
N LYS A 226 -14.43 -3.29 2.39
CA LYS A 226 -15.40 -2.91 1.37
C LYS A 226 -16.16 -4.16 0.92
N GLU A 227 -17.30 -4.42 1.56
CA GLU A 227 -18.06 -5.68 1.43
C GLU A 227 -18.46 -6.04 -0.02
N ASN A 228 -18.66 -5.06 -0.88
CA ASN A 228 -19.03 -5.30 -2.29
C ASN A 228 -17.83 -5.68 -3.19
N GLN A 229 -16.59 -5.38 -2.77
CA GLN A 229 -15.35 -5.62 -3.52
C GLN A 229 -14.46 -6.70 -2.87
N CYS A 230 -14.87 -7.24 -1.72
CA CYS A 230 -14.05 -8.10 -0.84
C CYS A 230 -12.62 -7.57 -0.65
N GLY A 231 -12.45 -6.25 -0.56
CA GLY A 231 -11.15 -5.58 -0.40
C GLY A 231 -11.02 -4.89 0.95
N HIS A 232 -9.77 -4.69 1.38
CA HIS A 232 -9.40 -3.84 2.51
C HIS A 232 -8.89 -2.51 2.00
N ASN A 233 -9.36 -1.45 2.65
CA ASN A 233 -8.63 -0.19 2.70
C ASN A 233 -7.66 -0.31 3.87
N LEU A 234 -6.36 -0.50 3.62
CA LEU A 234 -5.34 -0.51 4.67
C LEU A 234 -4.71 0.87 4.74
N VAL A 235 -4.72 1.47 5.94
CA VAL A 235 -4.01 2.70 6.26
C VAL A 235 -2.92 2.40 7.28
N ILE A 236 -1.70 2.87 7.03
CA ILE A 236 -0.61 2.81 8.01
C ILE A 236 -0.02 4.21 8.16
N ASN A 237 -0.01 4.69 9.40
CA ASN A 237 0.55 5.98 9.79
C ASN A 237 1.86 5.77 10.55
N TYR A 238 2.80 6.68 10.29
CA TYR A 238 4.12 6.69 10.91
C TYR A 238 4.42 8.05 11.52
N SER A 239 5.20 8.07 12.60
CA SER A 239 5.73 9.31 13.17
C SER A 239 7.01 9.09 13.97
N ASN A 240 7.58 10.18 14.46
CA ASN A 240 8.70 10.17 15.39
C ASN A 240 8.20 10.41 16.83
N SER A 241 8.32 9.40 17.70
CA SER A 241 7.86 9.47 19.10
C SER A 241 8.54 10.58 19.89
N PHE A 242 9.84 10.82 19.67
CA PHE A 242 10.58 11.86 20.39
C PHE A 242 10.12 13.26 19.99
N ILE A 243 9.83 13.50 18.71
CA ILE A 243 9.25 14.77 18.25
C ILE A 243 7.82 14.94 18.80
N ASN A 244 7.01 13.88 18.77
CA ASN A 244 5.68 13.91 19.35
C ASN A 244 5.73 14.23 20.86
N HIS A 245 6.64 13.60 21.60
CA HIS A 245 6.84 13.87 23.02
C HIS A 245 7.40 15.28 23.28
N LEU A 246 8.31 15.77 22.43
CA LEU A 246 8.82 17.15 22.51
C LEU A 246 7.69 18.16 22.44
N CYS A 247 6.69 17.89 21.60
CA CYS A 247 5.51 18.71 21.48
C CYS A 247 4.53 18.64 22.67
N SER A 248 4.76 17.79 23.67
CA SER A 248 3.96 17.75 24.91
C SER A 248 4.41 18.78 25.96
N TYR A 249 5.65 19.28 25.85
CA TYR A 249 6.20 20.27 26.75
C TYR A 249 5.67 21.70 26.51
N ASP A 250 5.95 22.59 27.46
CA ASP A 250 5.71 24.01 27.30
C ASP A 250 6.46 24.59 26.10
N SER A 251 5.88 25.64 25.50
CA SER A 251 6.49 26.34 24.36
C SER A 251 7.87 26.85 24.72
N TYR A 252 8.86 26.56 23.86
CA TYR A 252 10.23 26.98 24.05
C TYR A 252 10.36 28.51 24.04
N LYS A 253 11.08 29.06 25.04
CA LYS A 253 11.24 30.51 25.27
C LYS A 253 12.67 31.01 25.02
N GLY A 254 13.58 30.13 24.62
CA GLY A 254 15.01 30.44 24.45
C GLY A 254 15.36 30.97 23.05
N GLY A 255 16.58 30.67 22.60
CA GLY A 255 17.16 31.11 21.31
C GLY A 255 16.48 30.54 20.05
N THR A 256 17.26 30.03 19.09
CA THR A 256 16.71 29.55 17.81
C THR A 256 15.66 28.46 18.00
N SER A 257 14.53 28.60 17.31
CA SER A 257 13.36 27.74 17.47
C SER A 257 12.58 27.60 16.18
N TYR A 258 11.81 26.52 16.08
CA TYR A 258 10.87 26.24 15.00
C TYR A 258 9.43 26.33 15.51
N SER A 259 8.52 26.83 14.67
CA SER A 259 7.06 26.78 14.86
C SER A 259 6.42 25.83 13.85
N GLY A 260 5.15 25.48 14.05
CA GLY A 260 4.44 24.61 13.10
C GLY A 260 4.96 23.17 13.05
N ILE A 261 5.54 22.66 14.14
CA ILE A 261 5.89 21.23 14.33
C ILE A 261 4.89 20.52 15.24
N CYS A 262 4.25 21.29 16.12
CA CYS A 262 3.32 20.79 17.12
C CYS A 262 1.87 21.06 16.72
N ALA A 263 0.94 20.34 17.34
CA ALA A 263 -0.50 20.49 17.12
C ALA A 263 -1.01 21.91 17.43
N VAL A 264 -0.40 22.55 18.42
CA VAL A 264 -0.55 23.99 18.63
C VAL A 264 0.46 24.70 17.73
N GLU A 265 -0.01 25.32 16.65
CA GLU A 265 0.85 25.94 15.63
C GLU A 265 1.81 27.00 16.18
N SER A 266 1.37 27.77 17.19
CA SER A 266 2.15 28.79 17.87
C SER A 266 3.18 28.25 18.88
N ARG A 267 3.13 26.94 19.19
CA ARG A 267 4.11 26.31 20.08
C ARG A 267 5.45 26.21 19.37
N LYS A 268 6.48 26.71 20.04
CA LYS A 268 7.86 26.67 19.58
C LYS A 268 8.59 25.48 20.16
N VAL A 269 9.41 24.84 19.34
CA VAL A 269 10.40 23.85 19.77
C VAL A 269 11.79 24.40 19.52
N GLY A 270 12.71 24.25 20.47
CA GLY A 270 14.08 24.71 20.30
C GLY A 270 14.80 23.90 19.22
N GLU A 271 15.68 24.56 18.46
CA GLU A 271 16.38 23.93 17.33
C GLU A 271 17.21 22.73 17.77
N ARG A 272 17.90 22.86 18.92
CA ARG A 272 18.76 21.81 19.46
C ARG A 272 17.94 20.60 19.89
N GLU A 273 16.86 20.81 20.64
CA GLU A 273 15.95 19.77 21.12
C GLU A 273 15.30 19.03 19.96
N PHE A 274 14.92 19.75 18.90
CA PHE A 274 14.36 19.14 17.69
C PHE A 274 15.39 18.28 16.94
N LYS A 275 16.63 18.79 16.79
CA LYS A 275 17.74 18.03 16.18
C LYS A 275 18.08 16.77 17.00
N GLU A 276 18.11 16.89 18.33
CA GLU A 276 18.34 15.76 19.23
C GLU A 276 17.24 14.70 19.09
N ALA A 277 15.96 15.10 19.07
CA ALA A 277 14.82 14.18 18.88
C ALA A 277 14.87 13.45 17.53
N LYS A 278 15.21 14.15 16.44
CA LYS A 278 15.44 13.52 15.12
C LYS A 278 16.59 12.51 15.17
N ASN A 279 17.72 12.91 15.74
CA ASN A 279 18.93 12.12 15.76
C ASN A 279 18.82 10.86 16.63
N GLN A 280 17.94 10.83 17.63
CA GLN A 280 17.71 9.60 18.40
C GLN A 280 17.24 8.45 17.50
N VAL A 281 16.25 8.70 16.63
CA VAL A 281 15.76 7.65 15.71
C VAL A 281 16.78 7.32 14.63
N LEU A 282 17.45 8.34 14.07
CA LEU A 282 18.42 8.12 13.01
C LEU A 282 19.59 7.24 13.48
N LYS A 283 20.09 7.44 14.71
CA LYS A 283 21.20 6.68 15.29
C LYS A 283 20.92 5.21 15.54
N GLU A 284 19.65 4.86 15.78
CA GLU A 284 19.27 3.47 16.05
C GLU A 284 19.14 2.66 14.76
N ASN A 285 19.02 3.32 13.61
CA ASN A 285 18.89 2.69 12.30
C ASN A 285 20.26 2.47 11.61
N PRO A 286 20.34 1.58 10.61
CA PRO A 286 21.60 1.28 9.92
C PRO A 286 22.10 2.47 9.10
N ALA A 287 23.36 2.39 8.66
CA ALA A 287 24.00 3.44 7.85
C ALA A 287 23.36 3.60 6.47
N PHE A 288 22.87 2.51 5.89
CA PHE A 288 22.06 2.50 4.67
C PHE A 288 21.14 1.27 4.69
N ILE A 289 20.14 1.28 3.82
CA ILE A 289 19.25 0.14 3.56
C ILE A 289 19.28 -0.19 2.08
N ILE A 290 19.18 -1.48 1.77
CA ILE A 290 18.99 -1.99 0.41
C ILE A 290 17.66 -2.73 0.32
N TRP A 291 17.00 -2.61 -0.82
CA TRP A 291 15.77 -3.34 -1.12
C TRP A 291 15.76 -3.84 -2.57
N PRO A 292 15.31 -5.07 -2.88
CA PRO A 292 15.05 -6.16 -1.93
C PRO A 292 16.22 -6.40 -0.98
N HIS A 293 15.94 -6.79 0.27
CA HIS A 293 17.00 -7.03 1.24
C HIS A 293 17.89 -8.20 0.80
N ALA A 294 19.13 -8.24 1.29
CA ALA A 294 20.08 -9.27 0.89
C ALA A 294 19.57 -10.69 1.14
N ASN A 295 19.67 -11.55 0.11
CA ASN A 295 19.20 -12.93 0.07
C ASN A 295 17.67 -13.09 0.24
N SER A 296 16.91 -12.04 -0.04
CA SER A 296 15.45 -12.12 -0.08
C SER A 296 14.98 -13.07 -1.18
N ILE A 297 13.84 -13.71 -0.94
CA ILE A 297 13.14 -14.59 -1.87
C ILE A 297 11.71 -14.08 -2.07
N ASP A 298 10.98 -14.64 -3.03
CA ASP A 298 9.57 -14.29 -3.31
C ASP A 298 9.37 -12.83 -3.79
N ILE A 299 10.39 -12.26 -4.42
CA ILE A 299 10.33 -10.90 -4.96
C ILE A 299 9.45 -10.88 -6.22
N PRO A 300 8.50 -9.93 -6.36
CA PRO A 300 7.76 -9.77 -7.61
C PRO A 300 8.70 -9.59 -8.80
N VAL A 301 8.26 -10.00 -9.98
CA VAL A 301 9.08 -9.84 -11.19
C VAL A 301 8.95 -8.47 -11.82
N ASN A 302 7.90 -7.72 -11.48
CA ASN A 302 7.53 -6.47 -12.12
C ASN A 302 7.02 -5.42 -11.14
N PHE A 303 6.93 -4.20 -11.66
CA PHE A 303 6.40 -3.03 -11.01
C PHE A 303 5.27 -2.41 -11.83
N THR A 304 4.15 -2.16 -11.17
CA THR A 304 2.97 -1.47 -11.73
C THR A 304 2.19 -0.75 -10.62
N GLY A 305 1.39 0.24 -11.01
CA GLY A 305 0.25 0.70 -10.21
C GLY A 305 0.55 1.62 -9.02
N GLU A 306 1.72 2.27 -8.99
CA GLU A 306 1.98 3.35 -8.02
C GLU A 306 1.35 4.68 -8.46
N LYS A 307 0.77 5.42 -7.51
CA LYS A 307 0.21 6.76 -7.76
C LYS A 307 0.78 7.76 -6.74
N PRO A 308 1.41 8.86 -7.18
CA PRO A 308 1.72 9.19 -8.57
C PRO A 308 2.72 8.20 -9.18
N ASP A 309 2.76 8.10 -10.51
CA ASP A 309 3.60 7.12 -11.20
C ASP A 309 5.06 7.63 -11.32
N PRO A 310 6.07 6.93 -10.78
CA PRO A 310 7.47 7.32 -10.90
C PRO A 310 8.02 7.19 -12.32
N LEU A 311 7.41 6.38 -13.20
CA LEU A 311 7.87 6.12 -14.58
C LEU A 311 6.72 6.22 -15.59
N PRO A 312 6.13 7.42 -15.79
CA PRO A 312 4.90 7.59 -16.58
C PRO A 312 5.03 7.28 -18.08
N ASN A 313 6.24 7.01 -18.57
CA ASN A 313 6.48 6.61 -19.97
C ASN A 313 6.50 5.08 -20.14
N TYR A 314 6.31 4.31 -19.08
CA TYR A 314 6.38 2.85 -19.07
C TYR A 314 5.15 2.28 -18.39
N ASP A 315 4.36 1.47 -19.09
CA ASP A 315 3.18 0.82 -18.51
C ASP A 315 3.56 -0.18 -17.41
N LYS A 316 4.73 -0.82 -17.56
CA LYS A 316 5.26 -1.86 -16.68
C LYS A 316 6.77 -1.92 -16.82
N THR A 317 7.45 -2.21 -15.71
CA THR A 317 8.90 -2.41 -15.65
C THR A 317 9.25 -3.62 -14.77
N GLY A 318 10.51 -4.02 -14.74
CA GLY A 318 11.02 -4.97 -13.76
C GLY A 318 10.91 -4.43 -12.34
N TYR A 319 10.87 -5.34 -11.34
CA TYR A 319 10.74 -4.93 -9.94
C TYR A 319 11.91 -4.04 -9.49
N PRO A 320 11.65 -2.87 -8.88
CA PRO A 320 12.70 -1.91 -8.59
C PRO A 320 13.59 -2.35 -7.44
N VAL A 321 14.88 -2.16 -7.66
CA VAL A 321 15.93 -2.25 -6.65
C VAL A 321 16.18 -0.84 -6.10
N SER A 322 16.47 -0.68 -4.82
CA SER A 322 16.68 0.64 -4.22
C SER A 322 17.70 0.61 -3.09
N ILE A 323 18.35 1.76 -2.88
CA ILE A 323 19.20 2.03 -1.73
C ILE A 323 18.77 3.37 -1.11
N ALA A 324 18.79 3.45 0.22
CA ALA A 324 18.67 4.73 0.92
C ALA A 324 19.76 4.87 1.97
N PHE A 325 20.37 6.05 2.05
CA PHE A 325 21.45 6.36 2.97
C PHE A 325 20.92 7.11 4.19
N ASN A 326 21.34 6.70 5.38
CA ASN A 326 20.91 7.34 6.61
C ASN A 326 21.66 8.67 6.78
N PRO A 327 20.94 9.82 6.78
CA PRO A 327 21.57 11.13 6.81
C PRO A 327 22.34 11.43 8.10
N TYR A 328 22.21 10.60 9.14
CA TYR A 328 23.06 10.70 10.33
C TYR A 328 24.49 10.21 10.07
N TYR A 329 24.65 9.15 9.28
CA TYR A 329 25.96 8.59 8.91
C TYR A 329 26.48 9.17 7.59
N PHE A 330 25.58 9.69 6.76
CA PHE A 330 25.85 10.37 5.50
C PHE A 330 25.31 11.81 5.56
N PRO A 331 25.94 12.74 6.31
CA PRO A 331 25.46 14.13 6.40
C PRO A 331 25.40 14.84 5.05
N ILE A 332 26.29 14.43 4.13
CA ILE A 332 26.27 14.77 2.71
C ILE A 332 25.81 13.51 1.96
N PRO A 333 24.84 13.62 1.03
CA PRO A 333 24.41 12.48 0.23
C PRO A 333 25.58 11.95 -0.62
N PRO A 334 25.78 10.62 -0.70
CA PRO A 334 26.83 10.05 -1.54
C PRO A 334 26.47 10.13 -3.02
N ASP A 335 27.50 10.24 -3.87
CA ASP A 335 27.32 10.24 -5.32
C ASP A 335 27.27 8.79 -5.84
N ILE A 336 26.21 8.44 -6.56
CA ILE A 336 26.09 7.13 -7.22
C ILE A 336 26.90 7.15 -8.52
N ILE A 337 28.01 6.42 -8.52
CA ILE A 337 28.93 6.30 -9.66
C ILE A 337 28.41 5.29 -10.68
N SER A 338 27.95 4.12 -10.22
CA SER A 338 27.38 3.10 -11.09
C SER A 338 26.40 2.19 -10.37
N PHE A 339 25.49 1.62 -11.14
CA PHE A 339 24.63 0.52 -10.73
C PHE A 339 24.60 -0.53 -11.85
N GLN A 340 24.72 -1.79 -11.47
CA GLN A 340 24.66 -2.95 -12.36
C GLN A 340 23.77 -4.02 -11.75
N LEU A 341 22.91 -4.62 -12.57
CA LEU A 341 22.08 -5.76 -12.19
C LEU A 341 22.48 -6.94 -13.05
N PHE A 342 22.70 -8.09 -12.44
CA PHE A 342 23.08 -9.33 -13.13
C PHE A 342 22.05 -10.41 -12.88
N ASP A 343 21.79 -11.24 -13.89
CA ASP A 343 20.94 -12.43 -13.77
C ASP A 343 21.69 -13.62 -13.11
N ASP A 344 21.03 -14.78 -13.09
CA ASP A 344 21.52 -16.01 -12.48
C ASP A 344 22.69 -16.64 -13.24
N GLN A 345 22.87 -16.29 -14.52
CA GLN A 345 24.00 -16.67 -15.36
C GLN A 345 25.18 -15.69 -15.23
N GLY A 346 24.97 -14.58 -14.51
CA GLY A 346 25.95 -13.50 -14.39
C GLY A 346 25.99 -12.57 -15.60
N LEU A 347 24.99 -12.63 -16.48
CA LEU A 347 24.82 -11.69 -17.58
C LEU A 347 24.25 -10.38 -17.02
N LEU A 348 24.71 -9.26 -17.58
CA LEU A 348 24.19 -7.95 -17.22
C LEU A 348 22.74 -7.82 -17.74
N ILE A 349 21.83 -7.38 -16.88
CA ILE A 349 20.53 -6.88 -17.29
C ILE A 349 20.75 -5.51 -17.91
N ASP A 350 20.66 -5.48 -19.23
CA ASP A 350 20.78 -4.25 -20.01
C ASP A 350 19.61 -3.31 -19.68
N GLU A 351 19.88 -2.01 -19.75
CA GLU A 351 18.91 -0.91 -19.57
C GLU A 351 18.17 -0.90 -18.21
N VAL A 352 18.81 -0.25 -17.23
CA VAL A 352 18.21 0.04 -15.91
C VAL A 352 18.04 1.56 -15.77
N ILE A 353 16.82 2.00 -15.51
CA ILE A 353 16.49 3.41 -15.27
C ILE A 353 16.79 3.75 -13.81
N ARG A 354 17.62 4.76 -13.58
CA ARG A 354 17.86 5.33 -12.25
C ARG A 354 16.89 6.48 -11.98
N ILE A 355 16.21 6.41 -10.84
CA ILE A 355 15.43 7.52 -10.28
C ILE A 355 16.13 8.01 -9.00
N ASP A 356 16.35 9.32 -8.93
CA ASP A 356 16.91 10.04 -7.79
C ASP A 356 16.15 11.36 -7.60
N GLN A 357 16.53 12.18 -6.62
CA GLN A 357 15.84 13.47 -6.35
C GLN A 357 15.76 14.42 -7.56
N TYR A 358 16.62 14.25 -8.57
CA TYR A 358 16.65 15.11 -9.76
C TYR A 358 15.87 14.53 -10.92
N THR A 359 15.82 13.20 -11.03
CA THR A 359 15.12 12.50 -12.12
C THR A 359 13.72 12.04 -11.75
N ASP A 360 13.35 12.07 -10.47
CA ASP A 360 12.00 11.79 -9.99
C ASP A 360 11.01 12.87 -10.46
N VAL A 361 10.17 12.50 -11.42
CA VAL A 361 9.15 13.37 -12.02
C VAL A 361 8.14 13.91 -11.01
N ASN A 362 7.96 13.23 -9.87
CA ASN A 362 7.00 13.63 -8.84
C ASN A 362 7.64 14.33 -7.63
N ASN A 363 8.96 14.51 -7.61
CA ASN A 363 9.72 15.18 -6.55
C ASN A 363 9.41 14.63 -5.14
N LYS A 364 9.41 13.31 -4.99
CA LYS A 364 9.14 12.58 -3.74
C LYS A 364 10.40 12.00 -3.10
N LEU A 365 11.40 11.61 -3.90
CA LEU A 365 12.68 11.12 -3.37
C LEU A 365 13.49 12.26 -2.76
N ASP A 366 14.08 12.02 -1.59
CA ASP A 366 15.09 12.92 -1.01
C ASP A 366 16.51 12.64 -1.55
N SER A 367 17.46 13.52 -1.21
CA SER A 367 18.85 13.44 -1.70
C SER A 367 19.58 12.15 -1.35
N HIS A 368 19.06 11.35 -0.42
CA HIS A 368 19.69 10.13 0.08
C HIS A 368 19.00 8.87 -0.44
N GLU A 369 18.00 9.00 -1.31
CA GLU A 369 17.15 7.92 -1.80
C GLU A 369 17.36 7.68 -3.30
N PHE A 370 17.61 6.43 -3.68
CA PHE A 370 17.88 6.04 -5.07
C PHE A 370 17.14 4.75 -5.42
N ALA A 371 16.56 4.72 -6.62
CA ALA A 371 15.83 3.57 -7.14
C ALA A 371 16.26 3.23 -8.56
N PHE A 372 16.20 1.94 -8.90
CA PHE A 372 16.71 1.37 -10.14
C PHE A 372 15.68 0.40 -10.71
N PHE A 373 15.17 0.71 -11.89
CA PHE A 373 14.11 -0.02 -12.57
C PHE A 373 14.66 -0.68 -13.82
N PRO A 374 14.80 -2.02 -13.84
CA PRO A 374 15.02 -2.74 -15.08
C PRO A 374 13.86 -2.44 -16.06
N ILE A 375 14.15 -2.10 -17.31
CA ILE A 375 13.08 -1.78 -18.27
C ILE A 375 12.16 -2.99 -18.50
N GLU A 376 12.76 -4.17 -18.64
CA GLU A 376 12.03 -5.41 -18.85
C GLU A 376 11.67 -6.12 -17.53
N GLU A 377 10.59 -6.90 -17.56
CA GLU A 377 10.22 -7.76 -16.44
C GLU A 377 11.33 -8.76 -16.11
N LEU A 378 11.54 -8.99 -14.82
CA LEU A 378 12.46 -10.01 -14.37
C LEU A 378 11.89 -11.41 -14.67
N GLN A 379 12.77 -12.40 -14.78
CA GLN A 379 12.36 -13.79 -14.92
C GLN A 379 11.86 -14.33 -13.58
N TYR A 380 10.86 -15.19 -13.62
CA TYR A 380 10.37 -15.92 -12.44
C TYR A 380 11.39 -16.96 -11.97
N ASP A 381 11.41 -17.22 -10.67
CA ASP A 381 12.28 -18.21 -10.02
C ASP A 381 13.79 -18.02 -10.29
N SER A 382 14.21 -16.80 -10.61
CA SER A 382 15.58 -16.45 -10.97
C SER A 382 16.28 -15.66 -9.86
N GLU A 383 17.56 -15.96 -9.63
CA GLU A 383 18.42 -15.17 -8.74
C GLU A 383 19.01 -13.98 -9.50
N TYR A 384 19.06 -12.82 -8.85
CA TYR A 384 19.67 -11.61 -9.37
C TYR A 384 20.72 -11.10 -8.39
N ARG A 385 21.77 -10.46 -8.92
CA ARG A 385 22.80 -9.77 -8.15
C ARG A 385 22.83 -8.29 -8.52
N ALA A 386 22.59 -7.41 -7.56
CA ALA A 386 22.74 -5.97 -7.70
C ALA A 386 24.10 -5.52 -7.17
N GLU A 387 24.76 -4.63 -7.91
CA GLU A 387 26.02 -3.99 -7.51
C GLU A 387 25.93 -2.49 -7.72
N LEU A 388 26.31 -1.75 -6.68
CA LEU A 388 26.29 -0.30 -6.66
C LEU A 388 27.65 0.20 -6.18
N VAL A 389 28.20 1.18 -6.91
CA VAL A 389 29.39 1.91 -6.52
C VAL A 389 28.98 3.33 -6.17
N TYR A 390 29.33 3.77 -4.97
CA TYR A 390 29.13 5.15 -4.54
C TYR A 390 30.44 5.78 -4.09
N GLU A 391 30.52 7.10 -4.22
CA GLU A 391 31.62 7.93 -3.73
C GLU A 391 31.18 8.72 -2.50
N LEU A 392 32.03 8.73 -1.48
CA LEU A 392 31.91 9.59 -0.31
C LEU A 392 33.30 10.15 0.04
N ASP A 393 33.43 11.47 0.11
CA ASP A 393 34.68 12.17 0.44
C ASP A 393 35.89 11.75 -0.43
N GLY A 394 35.64 11.36 -1.68
CA GLY A 394 36.65 10.90 -2.64
C GLY A 394 37.00 9.40 -2.56
N ASP A 395 36.45 8.66 -1.60
CA ASP A 395 36.60 7.22 -1.47
C ASP A 395 35.45 6.47 -2.17
N HIS A 396 35.80 5.44 -2.94
CA HIS A 396 34.81 4.58 -3.62
C HIS A 396 34.47 3.37 -2.77
N SER A 397 33.18 3.12 -2.58
CA SER A 397 32.64 1.99 -1.84
C SER A 397 31.71 1.17 -2.72
N ILE A 398 31.69 -0.15 -2.51
CA ILE A 398 30.88 -1.10 -3.28
C ILE A 398 29.85 -1.74 -2.36
N VAL A 399 28.59 -1.75 -2.80
CA VAL A 399 27.49 -2.50 -2.19
C VAL A 399 27.03 -3.56 -3.18
N SER A 400 27.12 -4.85 -2.80
CA SER A 400 26.74 -5.99 -3.65
C SER A 400 25.81 -6.92 -2.87
N TRP A 401 24.67 -7.29 -3.45
CA TRP A 401 23.70 -8.18 -2.81
C TRP A 401 22.90 -8.97 -3.83
N LYS A 402 22.25 -10.02 -3.34
CA LYS A 402 21.41 -10.92 -4.14
C LYS A 402 19.96 -10.93 -3.69
N PHE A 403 19.06 -11.25 -4.59
CA PHE A 403 17.66 -11.55 -4.31
C PHE A 403 17.12 -12.54 -5.33
N LYS A 404 16.04 -13.25 -4.98
CA LYS A 404 15.39 -14.23 -5.86
C LYS A 404 13.94 -13.85 -6.11
N THR A 405 13.55 -13.84 -7.38
CA THR A 405 12.16 -13.61 -7.78
C THR A 405 11.27 -14.80 -7.40
N ARG A 406 9.98 -14.52 -7.23
CA ARG A 406 8.97 -15.54 -6.93
C ARG A 406 8.85 -16.57 -8.04
N SER A 407 8.38 -17.75 -7.69
CA SER A 407 7.95 -18.76 -8.66
C SER A 407 6.66 -18.33 -9.35
N LYS A 408 6.36 -18.94 -10.51
CA LYS A 408 5.12 -18.70 -11.28
C LYS A 408 3.89 -19.22 -10.55
#